data_AF-A0A016VZG7-F1
#
_entry.id   AF-A0A016VZG7-F1
#
_cell.length_a   1.000
_cell.length_b   1.000
_cell.length_c   1.000
_cell.angle_alpha   90.00
_cell.angle_beta   90.00
_cell.angle_gamma   90.00
#
_symmetry.space_group_name_H-M   'P 1'
#
loop_
_entity.id
_entity.type
_entity.pdbx_description
1 polymer ?
#
loop_
_entity_poly.entity_id
_entity_poly.type
_entity_poly.pdbx_seq_one_letter_code
_entity_poly.pdbx_strand_id
1 'polypeptide(L)'
;MRNDDSRNLSLFTIHYDYLMCNPEINEDLKRQYENYRDCIRRREEVLSEANYVQVIVVGKGADVTLPCFSCVSPENAVEIESTYKPSAGTIGRAFMKAVDFFKERLFRVTSRVRDPSLWKYDWQRAIMGQDWRPLTKMHESGMRIEKIADKVKRFLDRDRTKVRVGDRYELRITSVDRNDTGYYRCVNKHGKHRVVSTMYYLDVISRVNFELVKSKLDVIPLSIPVWNQQIGRKLVARSVASPWSECSKCGEEIGEQSRSVQCMIQPLVPLSHLPPESSWLQLFGTVPCYSTLLPLDMRYQFASSTIYIQYRPCWRKCTTETAKDRNLTSVDELGERRVLDYIPKGEFLFGEILPRLMAPVVRRGYLATEGDPIVFTCEMPVDEPTGTQWFSKKKGAILHKTIGKQYKGRFSFDEMSRLYVSKLELDDSDEYFCYTSEKILMGAHVLRVMENDRTKEVVANLEMFFRFAAFTFIFILIVGQVMK
;
A
#
# COMPACT_ATOMS: atom_id res chain seq x y z
N MET A 1 -44.63 -6.91 -27.17
CA MET A 1 -44.68 -8.29 -27.68
C MET A 1 -43.93 -9.18 -26.70
N ARG A 2 -44.59 -10.23 -26.24
CA ARG A 2 -44.14 -11.18 -25.21
C ARG A 2 -43.11 -12.18 -25.74
N ASN A 3 -42.34 -12.71 -24.78
CA ASN A 3 -41.67 -14.01 -24.70
C ASN A 3 -40.39 -14.23 -25.52
N ASP A 4 -39.24 -14.19 -24.82
CA ASP A 4 -38.20 -15.23 -24.95
C ASP A 4 -37.27 -15.33 -23.71
N ASP A 5 -37.80 -15.08 -22.50
CA ASP A 5 -37.04 -15.09 -21.23
C ASP A 5 -36.86 -16.48 -20.59
N SER A 6 -37.26 -17.58 -21.24
CA SER A 6 -37.29 -18.91 -20.61
C SER A 6 -36.15 -19.86 -21.02
N ARG A 7 -35.21 -19.46 -21.89
CA ARG A 7 -34.07 -20.32 -22.31
C ARG A 7 -32.71 -19.93 -21.77
N ASN A 8 -32.58 -18.76 -21.14
CA ASN A 8 -31.34 -18.35 -20.48
C ASN A 8 -31.23 -18.83 -19.02
N LEU A 9 -32.27 -19.43 -18.45
CA LEU A 9 -32.27 -19.94 -17.07
C LEU A 9 -31.71 -21.37 -16.93
N SER A 10 -31.57 -22.15 -18.00
CA SER A 10 -31.10 -23.54 -17.92
C SER A 10 -29.59 -23.74 -18.06
N LEU A 11 -28.86 -22.74 -18.60
CA LEU A 11 -27.39 -22.73 -18.63
C LEU A 11 -26.76 -22.07 -17.40
N PHE A 12 -27.56 -21.36 -16.59
CA PHE A 12 -27.14 -20.80 -15.30
C PHE A 12 -26.98 -21.87 -14.21
N THR A 13 -27.63 -23.03 -14.37
CA THR A 13 -27.63 -24.09 -13.35
C THR A 13 -26.33 -24.91 -13.36
N ILE A 14 -25.76 -25.19 -14.53
CA ILE A 14 -24.66 -26.17 -14.65
C ILE A 14 -23.31 -25.63 -14.15
N HIS A 15 -23.07 -24.31 -14.17
CA HIS A 15 -21.85 -23.74 -13.60
C HIS A 15 -21.98 -23.39 -12.10
N TYR A 16 -23.21 -23.23 -11.60
CA TYR A 16 -23.49 -23.11 -10.18
C TYR A 16 -23.39 -24.46 -9.45
N ASP A 17 -23.78 -25.56 -10.10
CA ASP A 17 -23.80 -26.88 -9.47
C ASP A 17 -22.39 -27.45 -9.19
N TYR A 18 -21.36 -27.04 -9.94
CA TYR A 18 -19.98 -27.47 -9.70
C TYR A 18 -19.29 -26.70 -8.55
N LEU A 19 -19.74 -25.48 -8.25
CA LEU A 19 -19.28 -24.67 -7.11
C LEU A 19 -20.04 -25.00 -5.81
N MET A 20 -21.19 -25.66 -5.91
CA MET A 20 -22.09 -25.98 -4.77
C MET A 20 -21.76 -27.29 -4.04
N CYS A 21 -20.74 -28.06 -4.47
CA CYS A 21 -20.43 -29.37 -3.86
C CYS A 21 -19.32 -29.36 -2.81
N ASN A 22 -18.69 -28.22 -2.49
CA ASN A 22 -17.68 -28.14 -1.44
C ASN A 22 -18.02 -27.06 -0.38
N PRO A 23 -18.47 -27.45 0.82
CA PRO A 23 -18.94 -26.49 1.83
C PRO A 23 -17.88 -25.50 2.32
N GLU A 24 -16.58 -25.87 2.28
CA GLU A 24 -15.49 -24.95 2.67
C GLU A 24 -15.23 -23.85 1.62
N ILE A 25 -15.32 -24.17 0.32
CA ILE A 25 -15.15 -23.19 -0.78
C ILE A 25 -16.25 -22.11 -0.74
N ASN A 26 -17.44 -22.49 -0.23
CA ASN A 26 -18.59 -21.59 -0.13
C ASN A 26 -18.42 -20.53 0.98
N GLU A 27 -17.72 -20.85 2.07
CA GLU A 27 -17.47 -19.89 3.16
C GLU A 27 -16.43 -18.84 2.78
N ASP A 28 -15.33 -19.22 2.14
CA ASP A 28 -14.30 -18.28 1.70
C ASP A 28 -14.81 -17.35 0.61
N LEU A 29 -15.55 -17.89 -0.36
CA LEU A 29 -16.15 -17.08 -1.42
C LEU A 29 -17.18 -16.10 -0.82
N LYS A 30 -18.03 -16.56 0.12
CA LYS A 30 -18.98 -15.69 0.83
C LYS A 30 -18.27 -14.56 1.57
N ARG A 31 -17.18 -14.87 2.28
CA ARG A 31 -16.35 -13.87 2.97
C ARG A 31 -15.73 -12.85 2.00
N GLN A 32 -15.27 -13.30 0.83
CA GLN A 32 -14.74 -12.39 -0.19
C GLN A 32 -15.82 -11.45 -0.74
N TYR A 33 -17.06 -11.93 -0.93
CA TYR A 33 -18.18 -11.06 -1.32
C TYR A 33 -18.61 -10.09 -0.22
N GLU A 34 -18.58 -10.51 1.05
CA GLU A 34 -18.84 -9.63 2.20
C GLU A 34 -17.79 -8.50 2.25
N ASN A 35 -16.50 -8.85 2.13
CA ASN A 35 -15.41 -7.86 2.04
C ASN A 35 -15.59 -6.90 0.86
N TYR A 36 -16.02 -7.41 -0.30
CA TYR A 36 -16.29 -6.60 -1.48
C TYR A 36 -17.45 -5.62 -1.26
N ARG A 37 -18.55 -6.07 -0.65
CA ARG A 37 -19.70 -5.21 -0.31
C ARG A 37 -19.31 -4.12 0.69
N ASP A 38 -18.52 -4.48 1.70
CA ASP A 38 -18.01 -3.54 2.69
C ASP A 38 -17.08 -2.50 2.05
N CYS A 39 -16.25 -2.91 1.09
CA CYS A 39 -15.42 -2.01 0.31
C CYS A 39 -16.27 -0.99 -0.48
N ILE A 40 -17.30 -1.45 -1.21
CA ILE A 40 -18.17 -0.55 -1.98
C ILE A 40 -18.85 0.45 -1.05
N ARG A 41 -19.42 -0.03 0.05
CA ARG A 41 -20.11 0.82 1.02
C ARG A 41 -19.19 1.92 1.56
N ARG A 42 -17.98 1.57 2.00
CA ARG A 42 -16.97 2.54 2.47
C ARG A 42 -16.56 3.52 1.36
N ARG A 43 -16.43 3.02 0.13
CA ARG A 43 -16.10 3.86 -1.02
C ARG A 43 -17.20 4.89 -1.28
N GLU A 44 -18.47 4.51 -1.21
CA GLU A 44 -19.62 5.40 -1.37
C GLU A 44 -19.75 6.40 -0.20
N GLU A 45 -19.42 5.99 1.02
CA GLU A 45 -19.38 6.89 2.20
C GLU A 45 -18.27 7.96 2.09
N VAL A 46 -17.12 7.61 1.51
CA VAL A 46 -15.95 8.49 1.40
C VAL A 46 -15.97 9.34 0.12
N LEU A 47 -16.49 8.79 -0.99
CA LEU A 47 -16.58 9.47 -2.28
C LEU A 47 -18.04 9.80 -2.57
N SER A 48 -18.43 11.06 -2.39
CA SER A 48 -19.68 11.56 -2.96
C SER A 48 -19.59 11.56 -4.50
N GLU A 49 -20.73 11.65 -5.19
CA GLU A 49 -20.84 11.66 -6.67
C GLU A 49 -19.93 12.70 -7.38
N ALA A 50 -19.39 13.68 -6.64
CA ALA A 50 -18.54 14.75 -7.16
C ALA A 50 -17.02 14.55 -6.95
N ASN A 51 -16.60 13.56 -6.14
CA ASN A 51 -15.18 13.37 -5.80
C ASN A 51 -14.51 12.35 -6.73
N TYR A 52 -13.77 12.83 -7.72
CA TYR A 52 -13.09 11.97 -8.71
C TYR A 52 -11.66 11.60 -8.33
N VAL A 53 -11.03 12.32 -7.39
CA VAL A 53 -9.58 12.21 -7.11
C VAL A 53 -9.31 11.97 -5.63
N GLN A 54 -8.63 10.87 -5.31
CA GLN A 54 -8.21 10.57 -3.95
C GLN A 54 -6.86 11.22 -3.63
N VAL A 55 -6.77 11.91 -2.49
CA VAL A 55 -5.51 12.53 -2.04
C VAL A 55 -4.77 11.56 -1.13
N ILE A 56 -3.52 11.25 -1.48
CA ILE A 56 -2.64 10.41 -0.68
C ILE A 56 -1.43 11.24 -0.30
N VAL A 57 -1.24 11.46 1.00
CA VAL A 57 -0.10 12.22 1.52
C VAL A 57 0.90 11.27 2.16
N VAL A 58 2.17 11.39 1.78
CA VAL A 58 3.21 10.45 2.22
C VAL A 58 4.51 11.17 2.53
N GLY A 59 5.26 10.64 3.50
CA GLY A 59 6.59 11.12 3.81
C GLY A 59 7.60 10.76 2.72
N LYS A 60 8.54 11.67 2.45
CA LYS A 60 9.71 11.41 1.59
C LYS A 60 10.43 10.13 2.05
N GLY A 61 10.79 9.28 1.08
CA GLY A 61 11.48 8.01 1.30
C GLY A 61 10.57 6.82 1.56
N ALA A 62 9.26 7.03 1.73
CA ALA A 62 8.29 5.95 1.86
C ALA A 62 8.02 5.26 0.51
N ASP A 63 7.63 3.99 0.56
CA ASP A 63 7.00 3.36 -0.61
C ASP A 63 5.50 3.59 -0.60
N VAL A 64 4.94 3.64 -1.81
CA VAL A 64 3.51 3.89 -2.06
C VAL A 64 2.98 2.83 -3.01
N THR A 65 1.83 2.27 -2.65
CA THR A 65 1.06 1.36 -3.51
C THR A 65 -0.27 2.03 -3.82
N LEU A 66 -0.51 2.32 -5.11
CA LEU A 66 -1.77 2.88 -5.60
C LEU A 66 -2.58 1.78 -6.30
N PRO A 67 -3.73 1.36 -5.74
CA PRO A 67 -4.53 0.33 -6.39
C PRO A 67 -5.21 0.89 -7.64
N CYS A 68 -5.12 0.16 -8.76
CA CYS A 68 -5.85 0.53 -9.97
C CYS A 68 -7.36 0.37 -9.77
N PHE A 69 -7.76 -0.68 -9.06
CA PHE A 69 -9.14 -0.99 -8.73
C PHE A 69 -9.34 -0.88 -7.22
N SER A 70 -10.27 -0.04 -6.77
CA SER A 70 -10.51 0.16 -5.34
C SER A 70 -11.35 -0.95 -4.71
N CYS A 71 -12.34 -1.50 -5.43
CA CYS A 71 -13.12 -2.66 -5.01
C CYS A 71 -13.27 -3.61 -6.21
N VAL A 72 -12.82 -4.85 -6.07
CA VAL A 72 -12.87 -5.87 -7.13
C VAL A 72 -13.75 -7.02 -6.66
N SER A 73 -14.74 -7.40 -7.46
CA SER A 73 -15.56 -8.58 -7.15
C SER A 73 -14.71 -9.85 -7.27
N PRO A 74 -15.03 -10.92 -6.51
CA PRO A 74 -14.29 -12.18 -6.60
C PRO A 74 -14.19 -12.73 -8.04
N GLU A 75 -15.26 -12.60 -8.82
CA GLU A 75 -15.28 -12.97 -10.25
C GLU A 75 -14.29 -12.17 -11.09
N ASN A 76 -14.30 -10.84 -10.98
CA ASN A 76 -13.40 -9.97 -11.73
C ASN A 76 -11.95 -10.18 -11.30
N ALA A 77 -11.72 -10.46 -10.01
CA ALA A 77 -10.41 -10.82 -9.49
C ALA A 77 -9.84 -12.08 -10.17
N VAL A 78 -10.66 -13.12 -10.28
CA VAL A 78 -10.29 -14.36 -11.00
C VAL A 78 -10.06 -14.07 -12.48
N GLU A 79 -10.88 -13.23 -13.11
CA GLU A 79 -10.73 -12.87 -14.51
C GLU A 79 -9.44 -12.07 -14.78
N ILE A 80 -9.11 -11.10 -13.94
CA ILE A 80 -7.85 -10.34 -14.00
C ILE A 80 -6.65 -11.28 -13.86
N GLU A 81 -6.68 -12.16 -12.84
CA GLU A 81 -5.59 -13.09 -12.55
C GLU A 81 -5.40 -14.16 -13.62
N SER A 82 -6.48 -14.58 -14.28
CA SER A 82 -6.46 -15.59 -15.35
C SER A 82 -6.16 -15.01 -16.72
N THR A 83 -6.55 -13.77 -17.03
CA THR A 83 -6.44 -13.18 -18.37
C THR A 83 -5.10 -12.50 -18.61
N TYR A 84 -4.54 -11.80 -17.60
CA TYR A 84 -3.28 -11.07 -17.79
C TYR A 84 -2.57 -10.80 -16.46
N LYS A 85 -1.39 -11.40 -16.26
CA LYS A 85 -0.50 -11.07 -15.14
C LYS A 85 0.48 -9.95 -15.56
N PRO A 86 0.32 -8.70 -15.11
CA PRO A 86 1.18 -7.57 -15.51
C PRO A 86 2.63 -7.73 -15.05
N SER A 87 2.84 -8.43 -13.93
CA SER A 87 4.15 -8.74 -13.38
C SER A 87 4.87 -9.89 -14.09
N ALA A 88 4.18 -10.64 -14.95
CA ALA A 88 4.74 -11.77 -15.66
C ALA A 88 5.61 -11.31 -16.84
N GLY A 89 6.86 -11.77 -16.88
CA GLY A 89 7.75 -11.56 -18.02
C GLY A 89 7.20 -12.14 -19.32
N THR A 90 7.91 -11.96 -20.43
CA THR A 90 7.49 -12.47 -21.76
C THR A 90 7.24 -13.99 -21.77
N ILE A 91 7.98 -14.76 -20.97
CA ILE A 91 7.85 -16.22 -20.84
C ILE A 91 6.55 -16.61 -20.11
N GLY A 92 6.23 -15.95 -18.99
CA GLY A 92 4.97 -16.18 -18.27
C GLY A 92 3.74 -15.83 -19.12
N ARG A 93 3.82 -14.78 -19.94
CA ARG A 93 2.76 -14.41 -20.90
C ARG A 93 2.60 -15.43 -22.04
N ALA A 94 3.65 -16.14 -22.43
CA ALA A 94 3.56 -17.23 -23.42
C ALA A 94 2.98 -18.51 -22.80
N PHE A 95 3.33 -18.82 -21.55
CA PHE A 95 2.77 -19.96 -20.81
C PHE A 95 1.26 -19.81 -20.59
N MET A 96 0.79 -18.63 -20.16
CA MET A 96 -0.65 -18.38 -19.99
C MET A 96 -1.44 -18.57 -21.29
N LYS A 97 -0.91 -18.08 -22.42
CA LYS A 97 -1.53 -18.32 -23.74
C LYS A 97 -1.59 -19.80 -24.12
N ALA A 98 -0.57 -20.58 -23.75
CA ALA A 98 -0.58 -22.02 -23.98
C ALA A 98 -1.64 -22.71 -23.12
N VAL A 99 -1.74 -22.34 -21.83
CA VAL A 99 -2.78 -22.85 -20.92
C VAL A 99 -4.18 -22.51 -21.43
N ASP A 100 -4.41 -21.28 -21.89
CA ASP A 100 -5.69 -20.86 -22.46
C ASP A 100 -6.04 -21.66 -23.73
N PHE A 101 -5.07 -21.86 -24.62
CA PHE A 101 -5.23 -22.71 -25.81
C PHE A 101 -5.60 -24.16 -25.45
N PHE A 102 -4.96 -24.73 -24.43
CA PHE A 102 -5.30 -26.08 -23.96
C PHE A 102 -6.69 -26.13 -23.32
N LYS A 103 -7.08 -25.12 -22.52
CA LYS A 103 -8.42 -25.05 -21.92
C LYS A 103 -9.52 -24.95 -22.97
N GLU A 104 -9.35 -24.10 -23.98
CA GLU A 104 -10.30 -23.97 -25.10
C GLU A 104 -10.44 -25.29 -25.89
N ARG A 105 -9.31 -26.00 -26.09
CA ARG A 105 -9.28 -27.23 -26.90
C ARG A 105 -9.80 -28.47 -26.16
N LEU A 106 -9.59 -28.58 -24.84
CA LEU A 106 -10.02 -29.73 -24.04
C LEU A 106 -11.46 -29.61 -23.56
N PHE A 107 -11.91 -28.42 -23.12
CA PHE A 107 -13.17 -28.33 -22.39
C PHE A 107 -14.36 -27.84 -23.22
N ARG A 108 -14.19 -27.43 -24.49
CA ARG A 108 -15.25 -26.83 -25.32
C ARG A 108 -16.13 -25.84 -24.52
N VAL A 109 -15.54 -25.11 -23.57
CA VAL A 109 -16.27 -24.14 -22.75
C VAL A 109 -16.58 -22.98 -23.68
N THR A 110 -17.83 -22.92 -24.13
CA THR A 110 -18.40 -21.75 -24.79
C THR A 110 -18.54 -20.63 -23.76
N SER A 111 -17.44 -20.04 -23.32
CA SER A 111 -17.49 -18.79 -22.59
C SER A 111 -17.45 -17.65 -23.59
N ARG A 112 -18.38 -16.69 -23.43
CA ARG A 112 -18.47 -15.38 -24.09
C ARG A 112 -17.14 -14.92 -24.68
N VAL A 113 -17.16 -14.43 -25.93
CA VAL A 113 -16.02 -13.78 -26.59
C VAL A 113 -15.31 -12.86 -25.60
N ARG A 114 -14.21 -13.34 -25.02
CA ARG A 114 -13.40 -12.58 -24.06
C ARG A 114 -12.79 -11.45 -24.86
N ASP A 115 -13.21 -10.21 -24.61
CA ASP A 115 -12.58 -9.07 -25.25
C ASP A 115 -11.17 -8.93 -24.66
N PRO A 116 -10.10 -9.24 -25.43
CA PRO A 116 -8.73 -9.24 -24.91
C PRO A 116 -8.26 -7.83 -24.56
N SER A 117 -9.05 -6.79 -24.86
CA SER A 117 -8.78 -5.40 -24.49
C SER A 117 -9.43 -4.96 -23.17
N LEU A 118 -10.33 -5.77 -22.59
CA LEU A 118 -11.09 -5.42 -21.39
C LEU A 118 -10.18 -5.14 -20.18
N TRP A 119 -9.08 -5.87 -20.06
CA TRP A 119 -8.17 -5.81 -18.91
C TRP A 119 -6.84 -5.08 -19.21
N LYS A 120 -6.72 -4.33 -20.31
CA LYS A 120 -5.46 -3.63 -20.65
C LYS A 120 -5.36 -2.24 -20.01
N TYR A 121 -5.05 -2.22 -18.71
CA TYR A 121 -4.87 -0.98 -17.96
C TYR A 121 -3.41 -0.52 -17.94
N ASP A 122 -3.19 0.77 -18.16
CA ASP A 122 -1.89 1.43 -18.05
C ASP A 122 -1.95 2.58 -17.04
N TRP A 123 -0.83 2.84 -16.37
CA TRP A 123 -0.69 4.00 -15.50
C TRP A 123 -0.19 5.23 -16.25
N GLN A 124 -0.79 6.37 -15.94
CA GLN A 124 -0.34 7.67 -16.41
C GLN A 124 -0.07 8.61 -15.25
N ARG A 125 0.88 9.52 -15.46
CA ARG A 125 1.23 10.60 -14.56
C ARG A 125 1.08 11.95 -15.23
N ALA A 126 0.59 12.94 -14.48
CA ALA A 126 0.65 14.34 -14.86
C ALA A 126 1.21 15.17 -13.69
N ILE A 127 2.09 16.12 -14.00
CA ILE A 127 2.49 17.19 -13.08
C ILE A 127 1.53 18.36 -13.34
N MET A 128 1.25 19.19 -12.33
CA MET A 128 0.38 20.35 -12.53
C MET A 128 0.86 21.20 -13.70
N GLY A 129 -0.05 21.49 -14.64
CA GLY A 129 0.26 22.23 -15.87
C GLY A 129 0.91 21.41 -17.00
N GLN A 130 1.03 20.09 -16.87
CA GLN A 130 1.57 19.22 -17.92
C GLN A 130 0.56 18.15 -18.38
N ASP A 131 0.71 17.72 -19.63
CA ASP A 131 -0.07 16.62 -20.19
C ASP A 131 0.24 15.26 -19.55
N TRP A 132 -0.74 14.36 -19.63
CA TRP A 132 -0.63 12.99 -19.12
C TRP A 132 0.40 12.16 -19.87
N ARG A 133 1.46 11.75 -19.17
CA ARG A 133 2.52 10.87 -19.70
C ARG A 133 2.33 9.43 -19.21
N PRO A 134 2.55 8.41 -20.05
CA PRO A 134 2.52 7.02 -19.60
C PRO A 134 3.70 6.74 -18.64
N LEU A 135 3.40 6.15 -17.48
CA LEU A 135 4.42 5.65 -16.54
C LEU A 135 4.87 4.25 -16.93
N THR A 136 3.94 3.46 -17.47
CA THR A 136 4.12 2.06 -17.78
C THR A 136 3.75 1.86 -19.24
N LYS A 137 4.67 1.29 -20.02
CA LYS A 137 4.46 0.97 -21.44
C LYS A 137 4.17 -0.52 -21.60
N MET A 138 3.22 -1.04 -20.82
CA MET A 138 2.97 -2.49 -20.75
C MET A 138 2.34 -3.04 -22.04
N HIS A 139 1.60 -2.18 -22.74
CA HIS A 139 0.78 -2.54 -23.90
C HIS A 139 1.20 -1.84 -25.21
N GLU A 140 2.36 -1.16 -25.25
CA GLU A 140 2.86 -0.54 -26.50
C GLU A 140 3.32 -1.60 -27.51
N SER A 141 2.64 -1.65 -28.66
CA SER A 141 2.97 -2.52 -29.79
C SER A 141 4.16 -1.94 -30.57
N GLY A 142 5.39 -2.15 -30.06
CA GLY A 142 6.61 -1.69 -30.73
C GLY A 142 7.90 -2.46 -30.40
N MET A 143 7.94 -3.26 -29.32
CA MET A 143 9.16 -3.94 -28.90
C MET A 143 9.34 -5.33 -29.54
N ARG A 144 9.40 -5.40 -30.88
CA ARG A 144 9.65 -6.66 -31.61
C ARG A 144 11.12 -7.07 -31.72
N ILE A 145 12.07 -6.27 -31.23
CA ILE A 145 13.49 -6.64 -31.19
C ILE A 145 14.10 -6.13 -29.88
N GLU A 146 13.79 -6.80 -28.77
CA GLU A 146 14.61 -6.64 -27.57
C GLU A 146 15.48 -7.88 -27.42
N LYS A 147 16.81 -7.66 -27.46
CA LYS A 147 17.80 -8.72 -27.33
C LYS A 147 17.57 -9.43 -26.00
N ILE A 148 17.79 -10.75 -25.97
CA ILE A 148 17.62 -11.59 -24.78
C ILE A 148 18.42 -11.03 -23.59
N ALA A 149 19.59 -10.42 -23.86
CA ALA A 149 20.39 -9.71 -22.86
C ALA A 149 19.64 -8.52 -22.20
N ASP A 150 18.86 -7.74 -22.95
CA ASP A 150 18.07 -6.62 -22.41
C ASP A 150 16.84 -7.11 -21.61
N LYS A 151 16.36 -8.33 -21.91
CA LYS A 151 15.34 -9.01 -21.09
C LYS A 151 15.92 -9.52 -19.78
N VAL A 152 17.09 -10.16 -19.81
CA VAL A 152 17.79 -10.62 -18.60
C VAL A 152 18.21 -9.42 -17.75
N LYS A 153 18.72 -8.35 -18.36
CA LYS A 153 19.06 -7.10 -17.68
C LYS A 153 17.82 -6.45 -17.04
N ARG A 154 16.68 -6.37 -17.72
CA ARG A 154 15.43 -5.89 -17.09
C ARG A 154 14.85 -6.83 -16.05
N PHE A 155 15.09 -8.13 -16.15
CA PHE A 155 14.71 -9.10 -15.13
C PHE A 155 15.55 -8.93 -13.86
N LEU A 156 16.86 -8.66 -14.02
CA LEU A 156 17.79 -8.36 -12.92
C LEU A 156 17.62 -6.93 -12.37
N ASP A 157 17.29 -5.96 -13.22
CA ASP A 157 17.02 -4.56 -12.84
C ASP A 157 15.59 -4.35 -12.30
N ARG A 158 14.70 -5.37 -12.39
CA ARG A 158 13.34 -5.33 -11.85
C ARG A 158 13.31 -4.99 -10.36
N ASP A 159 14.36 -5.37 -9.63
CA ASP A 159 14.53 -5.08 -8.21
C ASP A 159 15.12 -3.68 -7.91
N ARG A 160 15.52 -2.92 -8.93
CA ARG A 160 16.06 -1.56 -8.82
C ARG A 160 15.17 -0.46 -9.40
N THR A 161 14.14 -0.81 -10.18
CA THR A 161 13.27 0.21 -10.78
C THR A 161 12.36 0.86 -9.74
N LYS A 162 12.40 2.21 -9.69
CA LYS A 162 11.61 3.07 -8.78
C LYS A 162 10.10 2.87 -8.91
N VAL A 163 9.62 2.47 -10.08
CA VAL A 163 8.20 2.27 -10.39
C VAL A 163 7.99 0.84 -10.87
N ARG A 164 6.99 0.16 -10.29
CA ARG A 164 6.57 -1.20 -10.64
C ARG A 164 5.05 -1.28 -10.71
N VAL A 165 4.55 -2.31 -11.36
CA VAL A 165 3.13 -2.63 -11.38
C VAL A 165 2.99 -4.05 -10.87
N GLY A 166 2.09 -4.24 -9.92
CA GLY A 166 1.81 -5.57 -9.38
C GLY A 166 0.79 -6.36 -10.19
N ASP A 167 0.33 -7.44 -9.61
CA ASP A 167 -0.45 -8.47 -10.31
C ASP A 167 -1.86 -8.01 -10.67
N ARG A 168 -2.39 -7.01 -9.95
CA ARG A 168 -3.72 -6.42 -10.18
C ARG A 168 -3.64 -4.98 -10.65
N TYR A 169 -2.59 -4.67 -11.40
CA TYR A 169 -2.34 -3.33 -11.92
C TYR A 169 -2.12 -2.30 -10.81
N GLU A 170 -1.81 -2.67 -9.58
CA GLU A 170 -1.44 -1.68 -8.56
C GLU A 170 -0.07 -1.05 -8.88
N LEU A 171 0.01 0.28 -8.85
CA LEU A 171 1.26 1.00 -9.06
C LEU A 171 2.05 1.03 -7.76
N ARG A 172 3.26 0.47 -7.76
CA ARG A 172 4.19 0.52 -6.63
C ARG A 172 5.31 1.51 -6.96
N ILE A 173 5.43 2.57 -6.18
CA ILE A 173 6.49 3.57 -6.28
C ILE A 173 7.37 3.45 -5.04
N THR A 174 8.65 3.14 -5.22
CA THR A 174 9.58 2.94 -4.12
C THR A 174 10.35 4.21 -3.79
N SER A 175 10.55 4.49 -2.51
CA SER A 175 11.33 5.65 -2.01
C SER A 175 10.93 6.96 -2.69
N VAL A 176 9.69 7.39 -2.48
CA VAL A 176 9.13 8.58 -3.10
C VAL A 176 9.86 9.86 -2.70
N ASP A 177 9.96 10.81 -3.63
CA ASP A 177 10.54 12.13 -3.41
C ASP A 177 9.54 13.26 -3.81
N ARG A 178 9.91 14.51 -3.53
CA ARG A 178 9.07 15.68 -3.88
C ARG A 178 8.81 15.78 -5.39
N ASN A 179 9.69 15.24 -6.22
CA ASN A 179 9.53 15.24 -7.67
C ASN A 179 8.57 14.15 -8.14
N ASP A 180 8.08 13.28 -7.26
CA ASP A 180 7.02 12.31 -7.55
C ASP A 180 5.61 12.85 -7.28
N THR A 181 5.49 14.02 -6.64
CA THR A 181 4.20 14.68 -6.42
C THR A 181 3.49 14.93 -7.77
N GLY A 182 2.18 14.71 -7.79
CA GLY A 182 1.33 14.95 -8.96
C GLY A 182 0.14 14.01 -9.06
N TYR A 183 -0.52 14.06 -10.22
CA TYR A 183 -1.68 13.24 -10.51
C TYR A 183 -1.28 11.90 -11.13
N TYR A 184 -1.94 10.84 -10.68
CA TYR A 184 -1.76 9.47 -11.16
C TYR A 184 -3.13 8.92 -11.53
N ARG A 185 -3.25 8.25 -12.67
CA ARG A 185 -4.51 7.58 -13.06
C ARG A 185 -4.26 6.24 -13.71
N CYS A 186 -5.15 5.29 -13.41
CA CYS A 186 -5.18 3.99 -14.06
C CYS A 186 -6.24 3.99 -15.17
N VAL A 187 -5.84 3.72 -16.41
CA VAL A 187 -6.71 3.87 -17.58
C VAL A 187 -6.66 2.65 -18.48
N ASN A 188 -7.83 2.19 -18.93
CA ASN A 188 -7.90 1.26 -20.05
C ASN A 188 -8.10 2.07 -21.33
N LYS A 189 -7.02 2.23 -22.11
CA LYS A 189 -7.07 2.95 -23.40
C LYS A 189 -7.47 2.06 -24.58
N HIS A 190 -7.49 0.75 -24.39
CA HIS A 190 -7.63 -0.25 -25.44
C HIS A 190 -9.07 -0.75 -25.59
N GLY A 191 -9.89 -0.63 -24.55
CA GLY A 191 -11.32 -0.96 -24.59
C GLY A 191 -12.14 0.09 -25.35
N LYS A 192 -13.35 -0.32 -25.76
CA LYS A 192 -14.28 0.50 -26.59
C LYS A 192 -14.63 1.88 -26.01
N HIS A 193 -14.56 2.06 -24.69
CA HIS A 193 -15.03 3.28 -23.99
C HIS A 193 -13.95 4.04 -23.20
N ARG A 194 -12.65 3.82 -23.45
CA ARG A 194 -11.54 4.51 -22.74
C ARG A 194 -11.83 4.86 -21.27
N VAL A 195 -11.81 3.86 -20.41
CA VAL A 195 -12.30 3.99 -19.03
C VAL A 195 -11.16 4.37 -18.09
N VAL A 196 -11.38 5.40 -17.26
CA VAL A 196 -10.53 5.70 -16.11
C VAL A 196 -11.07 4.90 -14.92
N SER A 197 -10.24 4.02 -14.35
CA SER A 197 -10.67 3.23 -13.19
C SER A 197 -10.60 4.03 -11.89
N THR A 198 -9.44 4.65 -11.67
CA THR A 198 -9.13 5.44 -10.47
C THR A 198 -8.17 6.57 -10.79
N MET A 199 -8.22 7.62 -9.97
CA MET A 199 -7.33 8.77 -10.04
C MET A 199 -6.91 9.19 -8.63
N TYR A 200 -5.62 9.45 -8.48
CA TYR A 200 -4.98 9.83 -7.23
C TYR A 200 -4.20 11.13 -7.42
N TYR A 201 -4.11 11.92 -6.37
CA TYR A 201 -3.11 12.96 -6.22
C TYR A 201 -2.13 12.51 -5.13
N LEU A 202 -0.90 12.23 -5.53
CA LEU A 202 0.18 11.86 -4.62
C LEU A 202 0.86 13.15 -4.16
N ASP A 203 0.87 13.38 -2.85
CA ASP A 203 1.51 14.53 -2.22
C ASP A 203 2.65 14.05 -1.32
N VAL A 204 3.89 14.33 -1.73
CA VAL A 204 5.09 13.92 -0.99
C VAL A 204 5.60 15.06 -0.11
N ILE A 205 5.46 14.90 1.21
CA ILE A 205 5.90 15.86 2.21
C ILE A 205 7.24 15.46 2.84
N SER A 206 8.04 16.43 3.26
CA SER A 206 9.40 16.16 3.74
C SER A 206 9.47 15.59 5.14
N ARG A 207 8.56 15.99 6.02
CA ARG A 207 8.55 15.57 7.42
C ARG A 207 7.11 15.36 7.83
N VAL A 208 6.87 14.25 8.51
CA VAL A 208 5.58 13.92 9.09
C VAL A 208 5.81 13.77 10.58
N ASN A 209 5.00 14.46 11.38
CA ASN A 209 5.04 14.34 12.83
C ASN A 209 3.98 13.34 13.26
N PHE A 210 4.41 12.26 13.91
CA PHE A 210 3.53 11.23 14.44
C PHE A 210 3.60 11.22 15.97
N GLU A 211 2.44 11.12 16.61
CA GLU A 211 2.35 10.93 18.05
C GLU A 211 1.50 9.70 18.38
N LEU A 212 2.04 8.80 19.20
CA LEU A 212 1.36 7.55 19.56
C LEU A 212 0.52 7.76 20.82
N VAL A 213 -0.78 7.47 20.71
CA VAL A 213 -1.74 7.63 21.80
C VAL A 213 -2.40 6.30 22.10
N LYS A 214 -2.30 5.83 23.35
CA LYS A 214 -3.00 4.63 23.77
C LYS A 214 -4.49 4.94 23.90
N SER A 215 -5.34 4.20 23.18
CA SER A 215 -6.80 4.30 23.33
C SER A 215 -7.39 3.03 23.94
N LYS A 216 -8.46 3.19 24.72
CA LYS A 216 -9.27 2.09 25.26
C LYS A 216 -10.66 1.98 24.60
N LEU A 217 -11.10 3.01 23.88
CA LEU A 217 -12.45 3.16 23.34
C LEU A 217 -12.39 3.64 21.88
N ASP A 218 -13.51 3.51 21.15
CA ASP A 218 -13.66 4.05 19.80
C ASP A 218 -13.75 5.59 19.77
N VAL A 219 -13.68 6.24 20.93
CA VAL A 219 -13.70 7.70 21.09
C VAL A 219 -12.29 8.28 20.91
N ILE A 220 -12.20 9.47 20.32
CA ILE A 220 -10.95 10.24 20.25
C ILE A 220 -10.59 10.68 21.68
N PRO A 221 -9.43 10.28 22.24
CA PRO A 221 -9.01 10.68 23.58
C PRO A 221 -8.88 12.20 23.69
N LEU A 222 -9.17 12.76 24.87
CA LEU A 222 -8.99 14.18 25.20
C LEU A 222 -7.55 14.68 25.01
N SER A 223 -6.57 13.78 24.98
CA SER A 223 -5.17 14.11 24.72
C SER A 223 -4.90 14.54 23.27
N ILE A 224 -5.84 14.28 22.35
CA ILE A 224 -5.73 14.68 20.95
C ILE A 224 -6.48 16.01 20.79
N PRO A 225 -5.83 17.08 20.30
CA PRO A 225 -6.52 18.32 20.00
C PRO A 225 -7.60 18.06 18.96
N VAL A 226 -8.84 18.33 19.34
CA VAL A 226 -9.98 18.25 18.43
C VAL A 226 -9.99 19.54 17.62
N TRP A 227 -9.61 19.42 16.35
CA TRP A 227 -9.78 20.50 15.40
C TRP A 227 -11.27 20.62 15.08
N ASN A 228 -11.81 21.82 15.29
CA ASN A 228 -13.12 22.21 14.79
C ASN A 228 -13.09 23.71 14.49
N GLN A 229 -12.14 24.09 13.64
CA GLN A 229 -11.92 25.49 13.27
C GLN A 229 -12.65 25.77 11.96
N GLN A 230 -13.58 26.72 12.00
CA GLN A 230 -14.22 27.21 10.78
C GLN A 230 -13.23 28.10 10.02
N ILE A 231 -13.02 27.79 8.74
CA ILE A 231 -12.14 28.54 7.85
C ILE A 231 -13.02 29.34 6.89
N GLY A 232 -13.05 30.65 7.09
CA GLY A 232 -13.97 31.52 6.38
C GLY A 232 -15.44 31.17 6.70
N ARG A 233 -16.31 31.20 5.67
CA ARG A 233 -17.75 30.93 5.85
C ARG A 233 -18.19 29.51 5.49
N LYS A 234 -17.40 28.78 4.69
CA LYS A 234 -17.87 27.56 4.00
C LYS A 234 -16.98 26.32 4.20
N LEU A 235 -15.85 26.45 4.88
CA LEU A 235 -14.92 25.34 5.14
C LEU A 235 -14.77 25.12 6.64
N VAL A 236 -14.43 23.90 7.01
CA VAL A 236 -14.10 23.53 8.39
C VAL A 236 -12.90 22.59 8.40
N ALA A 237 -11.95 22.85 9.30
CA ALA A 237 -10.90 21.91 9.66
C ALA A 237 -11.41 21.04 10.81
N ARG A 238 -11.52 19.73 10.58
CA ARG A 238 -12.01 18.75 11.55
C ARG A 238 -11.02 17.62 11.77
N SER A 239 -10.95 17.13 13.00
CA SER A 239 -10.25 15.86 13.29
C SER A 239 -11.08 14.69 12.77
N VAL A 240 -10.50 13.90 11.86
CA VAL A 240 -11.12 12.70 11.28
C VAL A 240 -10.28 11.50 11.66
N ALA A 241 -10.94 10.45 12.16
CA ALA A 241 -10.33 9.18 12.47
C ALA A 241 -10.49 8.22 11.30
N SER A 242 -9.40 7.55 10.89
CA SER A 242 -9.47 6.44 9.94
C SER A 242 -10.06 5.19 10.58
N PRO A 243 -10.51 4.21 9.77
CA PRO A 243 -10.89 2.90 10.27
C PRO A 243 -9.76 2.23 11.04
N TRP A 244 -10.11 1.35 11.99
CA TRP A 244 -9.12 0.51 12.66
C TRP A 244 -8.44 -0.44 11.67
N SER A 245 -7.12 -0.56 11.78
CA SER A 245 -6.34 -1.54 11.05
C SER A 245 -6.66 -2.96 11.51
N GLU A 246 -6.25 -3.93 10.68
CA GLU A 246 -6.34 -5.35 11.02
C GLU A 246 -5.40 -5.70 12.18
N CYS A 247 -5.80 -6.71 12.96
CA CYS A 247 -5.04 -7.09 14.15
C CYS A 247 -3.64 -7.59 13.76
N SER A 248 -2.59 -7.03 14.38
CA SER A 248 -1.20 -7.35 14.07
C SER A 248 -0.82 -8.79 14.35
N LYS A 249 -1.54 -9.51 15.22
CA LYS A 249 -1.32 -10.92 15.54
C LYS A 249 -2.63 -11.68 15.49
N CYS A 250 -2.54 -12.98 15.25
CA CYS A 250 -3.66 -13.89 15.39
C CYS A 250 -3.32 -15.01 16.39
N GLY A 251 -4.36 -15.72 16.85
CA GLY A 251 -4.24 -16.86 17.75
C GLY A 251 -4.34 -16.46 19.22
N GLU A 252 -3.56 -17.14 20.06
CA GLU A 252 -3.54 -16.92 21.52
C GLU A 252 -2.71 -15.68 21.92
N GLU A 253 -1.89 -15.15 21.02
CA GLU A 253 -1.08 -13.97 21.27
C GLU A 253 -1.92 -12.68 21.16
N ILE A 254 -1.71 -11.75 22.11
CA ILE A 254 -2.33 -10.43 22.08
C ILE A 254 -1.67 -9.59 20.98
N GLY A 255 -2.45 -9.20 19.98
CA GLY A 255 -2.05 -8.28 18.91
C GLY A 255 -2.32 -6.82 19.26
N GLU A 256 -1.99 -5.94 18.32
CA GLU A 256 -2.32 -4.51 18.36
C GLU A 256 -3.06 -4.11 17.08
N GLN A 257 -4.04 -3.21 17.22
CA GLN A 257 -4.67 -2.47 16.12
C GLN A 257 -4.36 -1.00 16.29
N SER A 258 -4.31 -0.29 15.18
CA SER A 258 -4.04 1.14 15.13
C SER A 258 -5.00 1.87 14.18
N ARG A 259 -5.20 3.16 14.42
CA ARG A 259 -5.86 4.07 13.48
C ARG A 259 -5.22 5.45 13.57
N SER A 260 -5.25 6.18 12.47
CA SER A 260 -4.81 7.57 12.42
C SER A 260 -5.94 8.53 12.75
N VAL A 261 -5.63 9.59 13.50
CA VAL A 261 -6.49 10.76 13.67
C VAL A 261 -5.72 11.96 13.15
N GLN A 262 -6.28 12.58 12.12
CA GLN A 262 -5.64 13.70 11.44
C GLN A 262 -6.62 14.83 11.16
N CYS A 263 -6.07 16.03 11.01
CA CYS A 263 -6.83 17.19 10.61
C CYS A 263 -7.13 17.09 9.11
N MET A 264 -8.42 17.19 8.75
CA MET A 264 -8.91 17.22 7.39
C MET A 264 -9.73 18.50 7.18
N ILE A 265 -9.54 19.14 6.03
CA ILE A 265 -10.38 20.26 5.58
C ILE A 265 -11.53 19.68 4.77
N GLN A 266 -12.74 20.07 5.15
CA GLN A 266 -13.98 19.60 4.55
C GLN A 266 -14.92 20.78 4.26
N PRO A 267 -15.75 20.68 3.22
CA PRO A 267 -16.76 21.69 2.92
C PRO A 267 -17.95 21.58 3.90
N LEU A 268 -18.48 22.72 4.33
CA LEU A 268 -19.72 22.81 5.12
C LEU A 268 -20.98 22.87 4.25
N VAL A 269 -20.81 23.15 2.96
CA VAL A 269 -21.87 23.26 1.94
C VAL A 269 -21.61 22.24 0.83
N PRO A 270 -22.62 21.88 0.01
CA PRO A 270 -22.38 21.02 -1.16
C PRO A 270 -21.30 21.60 -2.06
N LEU A 271 -20.47 20.73 -2.67
CA LEU A 271 -19.29 21.12 -3.45
C LEU A 271 -19.61 22.11 -4.59
N SER A 272 -20.79 22.00 -5.18
CA SER A 272 -21.30 22.91 -6.21
C SER A 272 -21.48 24.37 -5.75
N HIS A 273 -21.62 24.60 -4.44
CA HIS A 273 -21.85 25.91 -3.85
C HIS A 273 -20.57 26.53 -3.24
N LEU A 274 -19.41 25.91 -3.44
CA LEU A 274 -18.14 26.44 -2.97
C LEU A 274 -17.75 27.71 -3.75
N PRO A 275 -17.12 28.70 -3.09
CA PRO A 275 -16.63 29.89 -3.75
C PRO A 275 -15.45 29.56 -4.67
N PRO A 276 -15.14 30.40 -5.68
CA PRO A 276 -14.05 30.16 -6.62
C PRO A 276 -12.69 29.90 -5.95
N GLU A 277 -12.40 30.60 -4.85
CA GLU A 277 -11.17 30.46 -4.05
C GLU A 277 -11.02 29.08 -3.41
N SER A 278 -12.13 28.37 -3.19
CA SER A 278 -12.16 27.00 -2.64
C SER A 278 -12.55 25.95 -3.68
N SER A 279 -12.57 26.32 -4.97
CA SER A 279 -12.95 25.42 -6.07
C SER A 279 -12.02 24.21 -6.21
N TRP A 280 -10.77 24.32 -5.72
CA TRP A 280 -9.83 23.20 -5.68
C TRP A 280 -10.38 22.00 -4.89
N LEU A 281 -11.23 22.21 -3.88
CA LEU A 281 -11.88 21.13 -3.13
C LEU A 281 -12.94 20.38 -3.95
N GLN A 282 -13.44 20.93 -5.06
CA GLN A 282 -14.44 20.25 -5.89
C GLN A 282 -13.90 18.95 -6.49
N LEU A 283 -12.58 18.83 -6.71
CA LEU A 283 -11.96 17.63 -7.27
C LEU A 283 -11.66 16.55 -6.21
N PHE A 284 -11.37 16.98 -4.99
CA PHE A 284 -10.83 16.12 -3.93
C PHE A 284 -11.86 15.80 -2.84
N GLY A 285 -12.84 16.68 -2.64
CA GLY A 285 -13.83 16.61 -1.56
C GLY A 285 -13.26 16.98 -0.20
N THR A 286 -12.27 16.22 0.25
CA THR A 286 -11.60 16.42 1.55
C THR A 286 -10.09 16.33 1.39
N VAL A 287 -9.36 17.18 2.10
CA VAL A 287 -7.88 17.28 1.97
C VAL A 287 -7.22 17.37 3.34
N PRO A 288 -6.13 16.64 3.60
CA PRO A 288 -5.39 16.75 4.86
C PRO A 288 -4.85 18.17 5.11
N CYS A 289 -4.91 18.64 6.35
CA CYS A 289 -4.51 20.00 6.73
C CYS A 289 -3.02 20.31 6.49
N TYR A 290 -2.18 19.28 6.36
CA TYR A 290 -0.75 19.40 6.08
C TYR A 290 -0.40 19.19 4.59
N SER A 291 -1.41 19.04 3.73
CA SER A 291 -1.19 18.84 2.30
C SER A 291 -0.65 20.09 1.61
N THR A 292 0.20 19.91 0.60
CA THR A 292 0.67 20.97 -0.29
C THR A 292 -0.42 21.53 -1.21
N LEU A 293 -1.55 20.81 -1.36
CA LEU A 293 -2.74 21.26 -2.09
C LEU A 293 -3.40 22.49 -1.47
N LEU A 294 -3.17 22.75 -0.18
CA LEU A 294 -3.75 23.89 0.49
C LEU A 294 -3.12 25.21 0.05
N PRO A 295 -3.92 26.29 -0.04
CA PRO A 295 -3.40 27.64 -0.19
C PRO A 295 -2.30 27.98 0.82
N LEU A 296 -1.32 28.79 0.40
CA LEU A 296 -0.12 29.09 1.21
C LEU A 296 -0.46 29.70 2.57
N ASP A 297 -1.42 30.60 2.60
CA ASP A 297 -1.98 31.25 3.80
C ASP A 297 -2.55 30.24 4.80
N MET A 298 -3.24 29.21 4.32
CA MET A 298 -3.77 28.14 5.19
C MET A 298 -2.67 27.20 5.67
N ARG A 299 -1.66 26.92 4.84
CA ARG A 299 -0.56 26.01 5.22
C ARG A 299 0.21 26.48 6.44
N TYR A 300 0.40 27.79 6.62
CA TYR A 300 1.07 28.31 7.81
C TYR A 300 0.31 28.02 9.10
N GLN A 301 -1.03 27.98 9.05
CA GLN A 301 -1.87 27.68 10.23
C GLN A 301 -1.73 26.23 10.68
N PHE A 302 -1.45 25.31 9.75
CA PHE A 302 -1.39 23.86 10.00
C PHE A 302 0.03 23.29 9.88
N ALA A 303 1.06 24.13 9.79
CA ALA A 303 2.45 23.73 9.60
C ALA A 303 2.97 22.82 10.74
N SER A 304 2.43 22.98 11.95
CA SER A 304 2.76 22.16 13.13
C SER A 304 1.76 21.04 13.39
N SER A 305 0.88 20.71 12.44
CA SER A 305 -0.10 19.65 12.64
C SER A 305 0.59 18.28 12.80
N THR A 306 0.09 17.52 13.76
CA THR A 306 0.61 16.20 14.14
C THR A 306 -0.45 15.16 13.83
N ILE A 307 -0.02 14.04 13.24
CA ILE A 307 -0.86 12.87 13.01
C ILE A 307 -0.82 12.02 14.27
N TYR A 308 -1.98 11.80 14.89
CA TYR A 308 -2.07 10.99 16.08
C TYR A 308 -2.38 9.56 15.71
N ILE A 309 -1.53 8.62 16.09
CA ILE A 309 -1.73 7.20 15.88
C ILE A 309 -2.29 6.62 17.17
N GLN A 310 -3.58 6.33 17.16
CA GLN A 310 -4.23 5.63 18.25
C GLN A 310 -3.95 4.13 18.13
N TYR A 311 -3.62 3.48 19.24
CA TYR A 311 -3.44 2.02 19.26
C TYR A 311 -4.16 1.37 20.44
N ARG A 312 -4.59 0.12 20.26
CA ARG A 312 -5.26 -0.72 21.26
C ARG A 312 -4.90 -2.20 21.10
N PRO A 313 -4.97 -3.02 22.16
CA PRO A 313 -4.81 -4.47 22.03
C PRO A 313 -5.99 -5.09 21.24
N CYS A 314 -5.73 -6.19 20.56
CA CYS A 314 -6.74 -6.93 19.79
C CYS A 314 -6.52 -8.44 19.88
N TRP A 315 -7.58 -9.21 19.59
CA TRP A 315 -7.55 -10.66 19.45
C TRP A 315 -8.28 -11.05 18.17
N ARG A 316 -7.66 -11.92 17.38
CA ARG A 316 -8.23 -12.47 16.14
C ARG A 316 -7.86 -13.95 16.04
N LYS A 317 -8.81 -14.78 15.59
CA LYS A 317 -8.52 -16.18 15.26
C LYS A 317 -7.67 -16.24 13.99
N CYS A 318 -6.62 -17.06 13.98
CA CYS A 318 -5.81 -17.26 12.77
C CYS A 318 -6.64 -17.92 11.68
N THR A 319 -6.45 -17.46 10.45
CA THR A 319 -6.98 -18.10 9.24
C THR A 319 -5.96 -19.15 8.83
N THR A 320 -5.79 -20.19 9.65
CA THR A 320 -4.99 -21.33 9.23
C THR A 320 -5.79 -22.08 8.17
N GLU A 321 -5.70 -21.64 6.91
CA GLU A 321 -5.93 -22.50 5.74
C GLU A 321 -4.82 -23.55 5.74
N THR A 322 -4.88 -24.48 6.70
CA THR A 322 -4.14 -25.72 6.56
C THR A 322 -4.74 -26.41 5.35
N ALA A 323 -3.92 -26.66 4.32
CA ALA A 323 -4.33 -27.50 3.21
C ALA A 323 -4.87 -28.81 3.81
N LYS A 324 -6.18 -29.00 3.73
CA LYS A 324 -6.82 -30.24 4.16
C LYS A 324 -6.87 -31.18 2.97
N ASP A 325 -6.87 -32.46 3.28
CA ASP A 325 -7.18 -33.45 2.28
C ASP A 325 -8.65 -33.31 1.86
N ARG A 326 -8.92 -33.42 0.57
CA ARG A 326 -10.25 -33.20 0.01
C ARG A 326 -10.76 -34.49 -0.63
N ASN A 327 -11.96 -34.90 -0.24
CA ASN A 327 -12.65 -36.01 -0.89
C ASN A 327 -13.37 -35.49 -2.14
N LEU A 328 -13.06 -36.06 -3.29
CA LEU A 328 -13.84 -35.84 -4.50
C LEU A 328 -15.13 -36.65 -4.39
N THR A 329 -16.27 -36.00 -4.16
CA THR A 329 -17.56 -36.68 -4.08
C THR A 329 -18.38 -36.47 -5.35
N SER A 330 -19.06 -37.53 -5.80
CA SER A 330 -20.09 -37.47 -6.84
C SER A 330 -21.44 -37.89 -6.24
N VAL A 331 -22.51 -37.35 -6.81
CA VAL A 331 -23.89 -37.69 -6.46
C VAL A 331 -24.39 -38.63 -7.52
N ASP A 332 -24.86 -39.82 -7.11
CA ASP A 332 -25.47 -40.76 -8.04
C ASP A 332 -26.90 -40.35 -8.46
N GLU A 333 -27.49 -41.08 -9.41
CA GLU A 333 -28.84 -40.79 -9.94
C GLU A 333 -29.95 -40.85 -8.87
N LEU A 334 -29.66 -41.44 -7.70
CA LEU A 334 -30.56 -41.56 -6.56
C LEU A 334 -30.33 -40.47 -5.51
N GLY A 335 -29.34 -39.58 -5.72
CA GLY A 335 -29.01 -38.49 -4.81
C GLY A 335 -28.02 -38.87 -3.70
N GLU A 336 -27.47 -40.08 -3.69
CA GLU A 336 -26.50 -40.51 -2.69
C GLU A 336 -25.08 -40.03 -3.04
N ARG A 337 -24.36 -39.51 -2.03
CA ARG A 337 -22.98 -39.04 -2.18
C ARG A 337 -22.01 -40.21 -2.08
N ARG A 338 -21.22 -40.44 -3.12
CA ARG A 338 -20.10 -41.39 -3.13
C ARG A 338 -18.78 -40.67 -3.27
N VAL A 339 -17.77 -41.09 -2.51
CA VAL A 339 -16.39 -40.61 -2.64
C VAL A 339 -15.76 -41.32 -3.84
N LEU A 340 -15.41 -40.56 -4.87
CA LEU A 340 -14.74 -41.05 -6.09
C LEU A 340 -13.23 -41.13 -5.93
N ASP A 341 -12.63 -40.13 -5.28
CA ASP A 341 -11.18 -40.02 -5.16
C ASP A 341 -10.77 -39.17 -3.95
N TYR A 342 -9.50 -39.26 -3.58
CA TYR A 342 -8.88 -38.50 -2.50
C TYR A 342 -7.80 -37.59 -3.06
N ILE A 343 -7.98 -36.27 -2.89
CA ILE A 343 -7.00 -35.27 -3.30
C ILE A 343 -6.14 -34.95 -2.09
N PRO A 344 -4.86 -35.37 -2.08
CA PRO A 344 -3.97 -35.09 -0.97
C PRO A 344 -3.64 -33.59 -0.87
N LYS A 345 -3.21 -33.15 0.31
CA LYS A 345 -2.83 -31.75 0.58
C LYS A 345 -1.89 -31.19 -0.48
N GLY A 346 -2.26 -30.05 -1.06
CA GLY A 346 -1.43 -29.33 -2.03
C GLY A 346 -1.58 -29.82 -3.48
N GLU A 347 -2.39 -30.84 -3.73
CA GLU A 347 -2.80 -31.23 -5.08
C GLU A 347 -4.12 -30.55 -5.49
N PHE A 348 -4.22 -30.25 -6.77
CA PHE A 348 -5.35 -29.52 -7.37
C PHE A 348 -5.85 -30.26 -8.59
N LEU A 349 -7.17 -30.35 -8.73
CA LEU A 349 -7.79 -30.93 -9.91
C LEU A 349 -7.56 -30.04 -11.13
N PHE A 350 -7.54 -30.67 -12.30
CA PHE A 350 -7.41 -29.95 -13.56
C PHE A 350 -8.64 -29.08 -13.82
N GLY A 351 -8.47 -27.75 -13.71
CA GLY A 351 -9.57 -26.77 -13.83
C GLY A 351 -9.88 -26.04 -12.53
N GLU A 352 -9.36 -26.48 -11.38
CA GLU A 352 -9.45 -25.73 -10.13
C GLU A 352 -8.63 -24.44 -10.19
N ILE A 353 -9.13 -23.42 -9.49
CA ILE A 353 -8.40 -22.17 -9.30
C ILE A 353 -7.30 -22.46 -8.27
N LEU A 354 -6.05 -22.39 -8.72
CA LEU A 354 -4.91 -22.54 -7.83
C LEU A 354 -4.92 -21.40 -6.80
N PRO A 355 -4.58 -21.68 -5.52
CA PRO A 355 -4.41 -20.65 -4.52
C PRO A 355 -3.34 -19.67 -4.98
N ARG A 356 -3.49 -18.42 -4.55
CA ARG A 356 -2.55 -17.37 -4.93
C ARG A 356 -1.18 -17.71 -4.38
N LEU A 357 -0.18 -17.63 -5.25
CA LEU A 357 1.20 -17.62 -4.79
C LEU A 357 1.40 -16.39 -3.92
N MET A 358 1.93 -16.60 -2.72
CA MET A 358 2.28 -15.48 -1.84
C MET A 358 3.24 -14.54 -2.56
N ALA A 359 3.09 -13.24 -2.30
CA ALA A 359 4.02 -12.26 -2.83
C ALA A 359 5.46 -12.59 -2.38
N PRO A 360 6.46 -12.43 -3.25
CA PRO A 360 7.84 -12.70 -2.90
C PRO A 360 8.31 -11.77 -1.77
N VAL A 361 9.16 -12.29 -0.88
CA VAL A 361 9.75 -11.51 0.21
C VAL A 361 10.57 -10.35 -0.35
N VAL A 362 10.24 -9.13 0.06
CA VAL A 362 10.95 -7.93 -0.35
C VAL A 362 12.23 -7.79 0.45
N ARG A 363 13.38 -7.75 -0.23
CA ARG A 363 14.69 -7.60 0.41
C ARG A 363 15.32 -6.29 0.01
N ARG A 364 15.66 -5.44 0.99
CA ARG A 364 16.21 -4.09 0.71
C ARG A 364 17.38 -3.76 1.62
N GLY A 365 18.41 -3.17 1.03
CA GLY A 365 19.54 -2.60 1.73
C GLY A 365 19.45 -1.08 1.76
N TYR A 366 19.64 -0.49 2.92
CA TYR A 366 19.65 0.95 3.13
C TYR A 366 21.02 1.36 3.64
N LEU A 367 21.60 2.37 2.99
CA LEU A 367 22.80 3.04 3.43
C LEU A 367 22.43 4.50 3.68
N ALA A 368 22.53 4.94 4.92
CA ALA A 368 22.14 6.28 5.35
C ALA A 368 23.18 6.85 6.32
N THR A 369 23.23 8.17 6.48
CA THR A 369 24.12 8.80 7.45
C THR A 369 23.40 9.07 8.77
N GLU A 370 24.17 9.24 9.84
CA GLU A 370 23.63 9.62 11.13
C GLU A 370 22.87 10.96 11.04
N GLY A 371 21.65 10.96 11.56
CA GLY A 371 20.73 12.09 11.51
C GLY A 371 19.71 12.04 10.38
N ASP A 372 19.92 11.22 9.34
CA ASP A 372 18.98 11.12 8.24
C ASP A 372 17.67 10.42 8.67
N PRO A 373 16.52 10.82 8.12
CA PRO A 373 15.27 10.10 8.31
C PRO A 373 15.16 8.92 7.33
N ILE A 374 14.51 7.84 7.75
CA ILE A 374 14.24 6.68 6.88
C ILE A 374 12.86 6.09 7.15
N VAL A 375 12.28 5.47 6.12
CA VAL A 375 10.98 4.80 6.22
C VAL A 375 11.13 3.37 5.72
N PHE A 376 10.71 2.41 6.54
CA PHE A 376 10.59 1.03 6.13
C PHE A 376 9.13 0.72 5.81
N THR A 377 8.88 0.30 4.58
CA THR A 377 7.55 -0.12 4.13
C THR A 377 7.50 -1.64 4.00
N CYS A 378 6.48 -2.25 4.58
CA CYS A 378 6.14 -3.63 4.31
C CYS A 378 5.23 -3.71 3.08
N GLU A 379 5.64 -4.43 2.03
CA GLU A 379 4.81 -4.59 0.83
C GLU A 379 3.71 -5.63 1.06
N MET A 380 2.63 -5.20 1.72
CA MET A 380 1.46 -6.04 1.98
C MET A 380 0.62 -6.23 0.71
N PRO A 381 -0.07 -7.39 0.55
CA PRO A 381 -1.04 -7.57 -0.52
C PRO A 381 -2.19 -6.56 -0.36
N VAL A 382 -2.63 -5.96 -1.46
CA VAL A 382 -3.69 -4.94 -1.44
C VAL A 382 -5.05 -5.57 -1.06
N ASP A 383 -5.28 -6.83 -1.46
CA ASP A 383 -6.60 -7.46 -1.37
C ASP A 383 -6.85 -8.23 -0.07
N GLU A 384 -5.77 -8.55 0.65
CA GLU A 384 -5.81 -9.22 1.93
C GLU A 384 -5.16 -8.32 2.97
N PRO A 385 -5.88 -7.26 3.42
CA PRO A 385 -5.40 -6.45 4.51
C PRO A 385 -5.22 -7.38 5.71
N THR A 386 -3.97 -7.52 6.12
CA THR A 386 -3.58 -8.25 7.32
C THR A 386 -2.77 -7.29 8.18
N GLY A 387 -2.80 -7.50 9.49
CA GLY A 387 -1.99 -6.68 10.39
C GLY A 387 -0.50 -6.92 10.13
N THR A 388 0.31 -5.88 10.31
CA THR A 388 1.77 -5.96 10.12
C THR A 388 2.47 -6.09 11.47
N GLN A 389 3.47 -6.97 11.54
CA GLN A 389 4.36 -7.13 12.69
C GLN A 389 5.78 -6.73 12.30
N TRP A 390 6.41 -5.87 13.08
CA TRP A 390 7.80 -5.46 12.87
C TRP A 390 8.71 -6.08 13.92
N PHE A 391 9.89 -6.51 13.48
CA PHE A 391 10.91 -7.12 14.32
C PHE A 391 12.29 -6.57 13.96
N SER A 392 13.08 -6.25 14.98
CA SER A 392 14.50 -5.91 14.87
C SER A 392 15.32 -7.11 15.34
N LYS A 393 16.33 -7.50 14.57
CA LYS A 393 17.21 -8.62 14.94
C LYS A 393 17.91 -8.39 16.29
N LYS A 394 18.30 -7.14 16.58
CA LYS A 394 18.96 -6.77 17.85
C LYS A 394 17.99 -6.56 19.00
N LYS A 395 16.89 -5.83 18.80
CA LYS A 395 16.01 -5.34 19.87
C LYS A 395 14.68 -6.10 19.97
N GLY A 396 14.43 -7.07 19.11
CA GLY A 396 13.24 -7.91 19.13
C GLY A 396 12.01 -7.24 18.53
N ALA A 397 10.82 -7.63 19.00
CA ALA A 397 9.54 -7.14 18.49
C ALA A 397 9.37 -5.63 18.70
N ILE A 398 8.92 -4.93 17.65
CA ILE A 398 8.66 -3.49 17.66
C ILE A 398 7.14 -3.29 17.73
N LEU A 399 6.65 -2.81 18.87
CA LEU A 399 5.22 -2.65 19.17
C LEU A 399 4.87 -1.18 19.36
N HIS A 400 3.63 -0.78 19.06
CA HIS A 400 3.15 0.60 19.27
C HIS A 400 3.30 1.03 20.73
N LYS A 401 3.07 0.10 21.67
CA LYS A 401 3.20 0.33 23.11
C LYS A 401 4.63 0.64 23.57
N THR A 402 5.65 0.03 22.95
CA THR A 402 7.03 0.04 23.46
C THR A 402 8.00 0.84 22.62
N ILE A 403 7.69 1.09 21.33
CA ILE A 403 8.57 1.73 20.36
C ILE A 403 9.15 3.06 20.86
N GLY A 404 8.32 3.92 21.47
CA GLY A 404 8.76 5.21 22.00
C GLY A 404 9.82 5.08 23.09
N LYS A 405 9.74 4.04 23.94
CA LYS A 405 10.77 3.79 24.97
C LYS A 405 11.99 3.09 24.38
N GLN A 406 11.78 2.10 23.52
CA GLN A 406 12.82 1.29 22.90
C GLN A 406 13.78 2.10 22.02
N TYR A 407 13.27 3.15 21.37
CA TYR A 407 14.02 4.02 20.45
C TYR A 407 13.98 5.50 20.85
N LYS A 408 13.78 5.80 22.14
CA LYS A 408 13.83 7.18 22.69
C LYS A 408 12.97 8.19 21.91
N GLY A 409 11.81 7.77 21.42
CA GLY A 409 10.86 8.60 20.66
C GLY A 409 11.23 8.85 19.19
N ARG A 410 12.35 8.31 18.69
CA ARG A 410 12.80 8.55 17.30
C ARG A 410 12.03 7.74 16.26
N PHE A 411 11.53 6.58 16.67
CA PHE A 411 10.79 5.65 15.81
C PHE A 411 9.29 5.79 16.07
N SER A 412 8.50 5.74 14.99
CA SER A 412 7.04 5.79 15.02
C SER A 412 6.43 4.91 13.94
N PHE A 413 5.13 4.67 14.05
CA PHE A 413 4.33 4.05 13.00
C PHE A 413 3.47 5.12 12.33
N ASP A 414 3.09 4.87 11.09
CA ASP A 414 2.06 5.63 10.41
C ASP A 414 0.75 4.85 10.27
N GLU A 415 -0.20 5.41 9.53
CA GLU A 415 -1.52 4.81 9.31
C GLU A 415 -1.49 3.47 8.54
N MET A 416 -0.45 3.24 7.73
CA MET A 416 -0.25 2.01 6.98
C MET A 416 0.66 1.03 7.72
N SER A 417 0.94 1.27 9.01
CA SER A 417 1.90 0.50 9.80
C SER A 417 3.31 0.45 9.20
N ARG A 418 3.72 1.47 8.45
CA ARG A 418 5.11 1.68 8.01
C ARG A 418 5.92 2.17 9.20
N LEU A 419 7.18 1.72 9.28
CA LEU A 419 8.09 2.09 10.36
C LEU A 419 8.85 3.35 9.96
N TYR A 420 8.54 4.47 10.60
CA TYR A 420 9.16 5.77 10.36
C TYR A 420 10.27 6.00 11.39
N VAL A 421 11.45 6.39 10.91
CA VAL A 421 12.59 6.77 11.75
C VAL A 421 12.92 8.22 11.45
N SER A 422 12.65 9.08 12.42
CA SER A 422 12.82 10.53 12.27
C SER A 422 14.29 10.98 12.24
N LYS A 423 15.14 10.29 12.99
CA LYS A 423 16.57 10.58 13.11
C LYS A 423 17.34 9.29 13.39
N LEU A 424 18.22 8.90 12.48
CA LEU A 424 19.09 7.74 12.63
C LEU A 424 20.25 7.99 13.60
N GLU A 425 20.57 6.97 14.40
CA GLU A 425 21.77 6.86 15.23
C GLU A 425 22.63 5.67 14.74
N LEU A 426 23.93 5.67 15.02
CA LEU A 426 24.84 4.58 14.60
C LEU A 426 24.39 3.18 15.09
N ASP A 427 23.82 3.09 16.30
CA ASP A 427 23.30 1.86 16.90
C ASP A 427 22.09 1.27 16.14
N ASP A 428 21.38 2.09 15.35
CA ASP A 428 20.20 1.66 14.60
C ASP A 428 20.54 0.77 13.40
N SER A 429 21.83 0.60 13.08
CA SER A 429 22.30 -0.35 12.06
C SER A 429 21.87 -1.77 12.43
N ASP A 430 20.87 -2.31 11.74
CA ASP A 430 20.27 -3.61 12.07
C ASP A 430 19.55 -4.24 10.86
N GLU A 431 19.07 -5.46 11.04
CA GLU A 431 18.13 -6.14 10.15
C GLU A 431 16.71 -6.02 10.73
N TYR A 432 15.83 -5.36 9.99
CA TYR A 432 14.41 -5.17 10.31
C TYR A 432 13.56 -6.08 9.43
N PHE A 433 12.65 -6.82 10.04
CA PHE A 433 11.77 -7.76 9.36
C PHE A 433 10.32 -7.33 9.55
N CYS A 434 9.52 -7.52 8.52
CA CYS A 434 8.08 -7.35 8.61
C CYS A 434 7.35 -8.64 8.24
N TYR A 435 6.35 -8.99 9.05
CA TYR A 435 5.54 -10.19 8.91
C TYR A 435 4.06 -9.83 8.85
N THR A 436 3.26 -10.71 8.24
CA THR A 436 1.80 -10.66 8.37
C THR A 436 1.35 -11.06 9.78
N SER A 437 0.06 -10.90 10.07
CA SER A 437 -0.56 -11.37 11.32
C SER A 437 -0.38 -12.87 11.57
N GLU A 438 -0.17 -13.64 10.50
CA GLU A 438 0.01 -15.10 10.50
C GLU A 438 1.49 -15.51 10.46
N LYS A 439 2.41 -14.58 10.76
CA LYS A 439 3.86 -14.81 10.82
C LYS A 439 4.49 -15.20 9.48
N ILE A 440 3.86 -14.83 8.36
CA ILE A 440 4.44 -14.96 7.03
C ILE A 440 5.40 -13.79 6.80
N LEU A 441 6.65 -14.08 6.45
CA LEU A 441 7.65 -13.04 6.20
C LEU A 441 7.33 -12.31 4.89
N MET A 442 7.17 -10.99 4.96
CA MET A 442 6.86 -10.16 3.79
C MET A 442 8.06 -9.29 3.38
N GLY A 443 8.89 -8.87 4.33
CA GLY A 443 10.00 -7.97 4.05
C GLY A 443 11.19 -8.15 4.99
N ALA A 444 12.39 -7.96 4.45
CA ALA A 444 13.67 -7.93 5.16
C ALA A 444 14.47 -6.70 4.73
N HIS A 445 14.75 -5.81 5.68
CA HIS A 445 15.37 -4.51 5.48
C HIS A 445 16.70 -4.47 6.24
N VAL A 446 17.81 -4.33 5.53
CA VAL A 446 19.15 -4.24 6.12
C VAL A 446 19.55 -2.77 6.16
N LEU A 447 19.67 -2.19 7.35
CA LEU A 447 20.11 -0.80 7.53
C LEU A 447 21.58 -0.75 7.95
N ARG A 448 22.35 0.09 7.26
CA ARG A 448 23.70 0.49 7.62
C ARG A 448 23.76 2.00 7.78
N VAL A 449 24.02 2.46 9.00
CA VAL A 449 24.18 3.87 9.33
C VAL A 449 25.66 4.22 9.36
N MET A 450 26.05 5.21 8.56
CA MET A 450 27.40 5.75 8.53
C MET A 450 27.51 6.99 9.41
N GLU A 451 28.68 7.19 9.99
CA GLU A 451 28.98 8.41 10.73
C GLU A 451 28.90 9.63 9.80
N ASN A 452 28.33 10.72 10.28
CA ASN A 452 28.18 11.93 9.49
C ASN A 452 29.53 12.67 9.47
N ASP A 453 30.20 12.81 8.33
CA ASP A 453 31.51 13.48 8.24
C ASP A 453 31.52 14.92 8.80
N ARG A 454 30.35 15.58 8.91
CA ARG A 454 30.23 16.88 9.59
C ARG A 454 30.62 16.83 11.07
N THR A 455 30.43 15.73 11.79
CA THR A 455 30.92 15.64 13.17
C THR A 455 32.44 15.58 13.21
N LYS A 456 33.09 14.90 12.24
CA LYS A 456 34.56 14.93 12.10
C LYS A 456 35.07 16.32 11.75
N GLU A 457 34.39 17.02 10.85
CA GLU A 457 34.77 18.39 10.46
C GLU A 457 34.58 19.40 11.62
N VAL A 458 33.49 19.28 12.38
CA VAL A 458 33.24 20.11 13.58
C VAL A 458 34.23 19.78 14.70
N VAL A 459 34.52 18.50 14.94
CA VAL A 459 35.52 18.08 15.94
C VAL A 459 36.92 18.56 15.53
N ALA A 460 37.29 18.42 14.26
CA ALA A 460 38.56 18.93 13.73
C ALA A 460 38.66 20.46 13.84
N ASN A 461 37.58 21.20 13.55
CA ASN A 461 37.53 22.65 13.69
C ASN A 461 37.60 23.09 15.17
N LEU A 462 36.95 22.38 16.09
CA LEU A 462 37.06 22.61 17.54
C LEU A 462 38.48 22.34 18.03
N GLU A 463 39.10 21.25 17.59
CA GLU A 463 40.48 20.92 17.96
C GLU A 463 41.47 21.97 17.43
N MET A 464 41.27 22.46 16.20
CA MET A 464 42.03 23.55 15.63
C MET A 464 41.86 24.86 16.42
N PHE A 465 40.64 25.18 16.85
CA PHE A 465 40.36 26.34 17.68
C PHE A 465 41.06 26.25 19.05
N PHE A 466 40.98 25.10 19.73
CA PHE A 466 41.69 24.90 21.01
C PHE A 466 43.21 25.00 20.87
N ARG A 467 43.79 24.45 19.78
CA ARG A 467 45.23 24.59 19.49
C ARG A 467 45.61 26.06 19.25
N PHE A 468 44.79 26.81 18.52
CA PHE A 468 45.02 28.23 18.25
C PHE A 468 44.93 29.08 19.53
N ALA A 469 43.93 28.83 20.38
CA ALA A 469 43.75 29.50 21.67
C ALA A 469 44.92 29.22 22.63
N ALA A 470 45.38 27.96 22.70
CA ALA A 470 46.55 27.59 23.49
C ALA A 470 47.83 28.30 22.99
N PHE A 471 48.03 28.35 21.67
CA PHE A 471 49.18 29.03 21.07
C PHE A 471 49.17 30.54 21.36
N THR A 472 48.01 31.21 21.19
CA THR A 472 47.89 32.64 21.50
C THR A 472 48.08 32.93 22.99
N PHE A 473 47.57 32.07 23.87
CA PHE A 473 47.80 32.21 25.31
C PHE A 473 49.29 32.09 25.68
N ILE A 474 49.99 31.08 25.15
CA ILE A 474 51.44 30.92 25.34
C ILE A 474 52.20 32.12 24.78
N PHE A 475 51.83 32.60 23.59
CA PHE A 475 52.46 33.76 22.96
C PHE A 475 52.30 35.03 23.80
N ILE A 476 51.11 35.29 24.34
CA ILE A 476 50.85 36.42 25.25
C ILE A 476 51.70 36.31 26.52
N LEU A 477 51.83 35.10 27.09
CA LEU A 477 52.68 34.88 28.27
C LEU A 477 54.17 35.14 27.98
N ILE A 478 54.67 34.72 26.83
CA ILE A 478 56.07 34.96 26.41
C ILE A 478 56.30 36.45 26.18
N VAL A 479 55.45 37.13 25.40
CA VAL A 479 55.56 38.57 25.16
C VAL A 479 55.46 39.34 26.47
N GLY A 480 54.55 38.94 27.38
CA GLY A 480 54.41 39.54 28.70
C GLY A 480 55.64 39.34 29.61
N GLN A 481 56.42 38.28 29.43
CA GLN A 481 57.70 38.10 30.13
C GLN A 481 58.86 38.86 29.48
N VAL A 482 58.86 39.03 28.15
CA VAL A 482 59.90 39.77 27.43
C VAL A 482 59.73 41.29 27.55
N MET A 483 58.51 41.76 27.78
CA MET A 483 58.19 43.18 28.00
C MET A 483 58.27 43.63 29.48
N LYS A 484 58.62 42.71 30.39
CA LYS A 484 59.06 43.02 31.76
C LYS A 484 60.57 43.07 31.82
#